data_AF-A0A367H240-F1
#
_entry.id   AF-A0A367H240-F1
#
_cell.length_a   1.000
_cell.length_b   1.000
_cell.length_c   1.000
_cell.angle_alpha   90.00
_cell.angle_beta   90.00
_cell.angle_gamma   90.00
#
_symmetry.space_group_name_H-M   'P 1'
#
loop_
_entity.id
_entity.type
_entity.pdbx_description
1 polymer ?
#
loop_
_entity_poly.entity_id
_entity_poly.type
_entity_poly.pdbx_seq_one_letter_code
_entity_poly.pdbx_strand_id
1 'polypeptide(L)' 'KLTTSGSGTSYKVNDSANVVCGNVPTANATVYIIDTVLMPK' A
#
# COMPACT_ATOMS: atom_id res chain seq x y z
N LYS A 1 -8.72 -6.44 -9.19
CA LYS A 1 -7.58 -5.61 -9.66
C LYS A 1 -7.21 -4.63 -8.55
N LEU A 2 -5.96 -4.61 -8.12
CA LEU A 2 -5.44 -3.66 -7.13
C LEU A 2 -5.07 -2.35 -7.84
N THR A 3 -5.42 -1.21 -7.28
CA THR A 3 -5.07 0.12 -7.81
C THR A 3 -4.34 0.94 -6.76
N THR A 4 -3.52 1.88 -7.22
CA THR A 4 -2.80 2.83 -6.37
C THR A 4 -3.04 4.25 -6.86
N SER A 5 -3.14 5.21 -5.95
CA SER A 5 -3.32 6.63 -6.25
C SER A 5 -2.50 7.51 -5.30
N GLY A 6 -2.07 8.69 -5.76
CA GLY A 6 -1.18 9.58 -4.99
C GLY A 6 0.30 9.53 -5.42
N SER A 7 1.16 10.25 -4.71
CA SER A 7 2.58 10.39 -5.05
C SER A 7 3.47 10.74 -3.84
N GLY A 8 4.78 10.55 -3.99
CA GLY A 8 5.75 10.83 -2.93
C GLY A 8 5.53 9.95 -1.70
N THR A 9 5.41 10.57 -0.53
CA THR A 9 5.19 9.89 0.75
C THR A 9 3.71 9.65 1.07
N SER A 10 2.79 10.16 0.24
CA SER A 10 1.35 10.06 0.47
C SER A 10 0.66 9.43 -0.73
N TYR A 11 0.44 8.12 -0.65
CA TYR A 11 -0.32 7.36 -1.64
C TYR A 11 -1.19 6.30 -0.97
N LYS A 12 -2.27 5.96 -1.66
CA LYS A 12 -3.33 5.06 -1.21
C LYS A 12 -3.41 3.83 -2.10
N VAL A 13 -3.95 2.76 -1.53
CA VAL A 13 -4.30 1.53 -2.21
C VAL A 13 -5.82 1.41 -2.26
N ASN A 14 -6.37 1.14 -3.44
CA ASN A 14 -7.81 1.08 -3.71
C ASN A 14 -8.59 2.28 -3.15
N ASP A 15 -7.99 3.48 -3.22
CA ASP A 15 -8.54 4.78 -2.78
C ASP A 15 -8.98 4.86 -1.31
N SER A 16 -8.72 3.82 -0.51
CA SER A 16 -9.27 3.64 0.84
C SER A 16 -8.20 3.38 1.90
N ALA A 17 -7.17 2.59 1.58
CA ALA A 17 -6.10 2.26 2.51
C ALA A 17 -4.91 3.18 2.31
N ASN A 18 -4.48 3.90 3.35
CA ASN A 18 -3.29 4.75 3.26
C ASN A 18 -2.04 3.90 3.50
N VAL A 19 -0.99 4.13 2.74
CA VAL A 19 0.32 3.53 3.02
C VAL A 19 1.01 4.34 4.12
N VAL A 20 1.21 3.73 5.28
CA VAL A 20 1.85 4.36 6.44
C VAL A 20 3.36 4.18 6.46
N CYS A 21 3.86 3.07 5.89
CA CYS A 21 5.28 2.83 5.72
C CYS A 21 5.47 2.01 4.45
N GLY A 22 6.18 2.56 3.48
CA GLY A 22 6.39 1.93 2.19
C GLY A 22 7.84 1.51 1.97
N ASN A 23 8.05 0.72 0.93
CA ASN A 23 9.36 0.36 0.43
C ASN A 23 10.24 -0.39 1.46
N VAL A 24 9.63 -1.25 2.28
CA VAL A 24 10.36 -2.07 3.26
C VAL A 24 10.90 -3.32 2.56
N PRO A 25 12.22 -3.47 2.37
CA PRO A 25 12.78 -4.61 1.67
C PRO A 25 12.73 -5.86 2.54
N THR A 26 12.37 -6.98 1.93
CA THR A 26 12.54 -8.32 2.50
C THR A 26 13.42 -9.16 1.56
N ALA A 27 13.70 -10.40 1.94
CA ALA A 27 14.53 -11.29 1.11
C ALA A 27 13.95 -11.56 -0.29
N ASN A 28 12.64 -11.41 -0.48
CA ASN A 28 11.93 -11.83 -1.68
C ASN A 28 10.91 -10.80 -2.21
N ALA A 29 10.69 -9.69 -1.51
CA ALA A 29 9.65 -8.74 -1.86
C ALA A 29 9.91 -7.35 -1.27
N THR A 30 9.04 -6.42 -1.66
CA THR A 30 8.92 -5.11 -1.03
C THR A 30 7.59 -5.06 -0.30
N VAL A 31 7.62 -4.77 1.00
CA VAL A 31 6.43 -4.65 1.85
C VAL A 31 6.01 -3.20 1.97
N TYR A 32 4.70 -2.99 1.89
CA TYR A 32 4.03 -1.72 2.12
C TYR A 32 2.98 -1.93 3.21
N ILE A 33 3.11 -1.21 4.32
CA ILE A 33 2.22 -1.29 5.48
C ILE A 33 1.08 -0.30 5.26
N ILE A 34 -0.16 -0.78 5.43
CA ILE A 34 -1.38 0.00 5.25
C ILE A 34 -2.21 0.05 6.54
N ASP A 35 -3.03 1.08 6.69
CA ASP A 35 -3.87 1.32 7.87
C ASP A 35 -5.25 0.65 7.84
N THR A 36 -5.64 0.10 6.68
CA THR A 36 -6.98 -0.43 6.44
C THR A 36 -6.89 -1.84 5.84
N VAL A 37 -7.73 -2.75 6.34
CA VAL A 37 -7.82 -4.12 5.79
C VAL A 37 -8.45 -4.08 4.40
N LEU A 38 -7.76 -4.66 3.42
CA LEU A 38 -8.30 -4.86 2.07
C LEU A 38 -8.98 -6.22 1.98
N MET A 39 -10.28 -6.22 1.66
CA MET A 39 -11.02 -7.45 1.42
C MET A 39 -10.84 -7.91 -0.04
N PRO A 40 -10.63 -9.22 -0.28
CA PRO A 40 -10.63 -9.79 -1.63
C PRO A 40 -11.98 -9.57 -2.34
N LYS A 41 -11.95 -9.53 -3.67
CA LYS A 41 -13.14 -9.57 -4.54
C LYS A 41 -13.08 -10.81 -5.41
#